data_AF-A0A558DCV5-F1
#
_entry.id   AF-A0A558DCV5-F1
#
_cell.length_a   1.000
_cell.length_b   1.000
_cell.length_c   1.000
_cell.angle_alpha   90.00
_cell.angle_beta   90.00
_cell.angle_gamma   90.00
#
_symmetry.space_group_name_H-M   'P 1'
#
loop_
_entity.id
_entity.type
_entity.pdbx_description
1 polymer ?
#
loop_
_entity_poly.entity_id
_entity_poly.type
_entity_poly.pdbx_seq_one_letter_code
_entity_poly.pdbx_strand_id
1 'polypeptide(L)'
;FAFIEKNRDKHKLNRLCERYGVSRSGFYAWKARPMSNHRAHDLKLMEAMKALHQGFRRAYGAARLHQALIQKGLSCSRRRVNRLWMRA
;
A
#
# COMPACT_ATOMS: atom_id res chain seq x y z
N PHE A 1 2.18 -9.11 -13.58
CA PHE A 1 2.20 -7.87 -14.39
C PHE A 1 3.21 -6.83 -13.93
N ALA A 2 3.50 -6.65 -12.63
CA ALA A 2 4.50 -5.68 -12.16
C ALA A 2 5.89 -5.81 -12.81
N PHE A 3 6.37 -7.04 -13.02
CA PHE A 3 7.61 -7.29 -13.76
C PHE A 3 7.53 -6.83 -15.23
N ILE A 4 6.38 -7.04 -15.89
CA ILE A 4 6.15 -6.63 -17.28
C ILE A 4 6.17 -5.10 -17.38
N GLU A 5 5.51 -4.39 -16.45
CA GLU A 5 5.55 -2.92 -16.39
C GLU A 5 6.98 -2.41 -16.19
N LYS A 6 7.75 -3.01 -15.28
CA LYS A 6 9.15 -2.60 -15.02
C LYS A 6 10.09 -2.78 -16.22
N ASN A 7 9.78 -3.68 -17.15
CA ASN A 7 10.64 -4.01 -18.29
C ASN A 7 10.05 -3.60 -19.64
N ARG A 8 8.91 -2.88 -19.66
CA ARG A 8 8.20 -2.51 -20.90
C ARG A 8 9.00 -1.56 -21.79
N ASP A 9 9.90 -0.77 -21.22
CA ASP A 9 10.73 0.18 -21.97
C ASP A 9 11.91 -0.52 -22.68
N LYS A 10 12.30 -1.71 -22.19
CA LYS A 10 13.41 -2.52 -22.75
C LYS A 10 12.93 -3.58 -23.73
N HIS A 11 11.67 -3.99 -23.66
CA HIS A 11 11.12 -5.06 -24.48
C HIS A 11 9.69 -4.77 -24.92
N LYS A 12 9.33 -5.16 -26.15
CA LYS A 12 7.95 -5.05 -26.65
C LYS A 12 6.98 -5.80 -25.73
N LEU A 13 5.88 -5.14 -25.36
CA LEU A 13 4.84 -5.69 -24.48
C LEU A 13 4.34 -7.07 -24.97
N ASN A 14 4.14 -7.25 -26.27
CA ASN A 14 3.71 -8.52 -26.85
C ASN A 14 4.66 -9.68 -26.48
N ARG A 15 5.98 -9.46 -26.59
CA ARG A 15 7.01 -10.47 -26.30
C ARG A 15 7.04 -10.82 -24.80
N LEU A 16 6.84 -9.83 -23.94
CA LEU A 16 6.74 -10.06 -22.49
C LEU A 16 5.46 -10.83 -22.14
N CYS A 17 4.31 -10.42 -22.69
CA CYS A 17 3.04 -11.09 -22.50
C CYS A 17 3.09 -12.57 -22.93
N GLU A 18 3.64 -12.84 -24.12
CA GLU A 18 3.83 -14.19 -24.66
C GLU A 18 4.76 -15.03 -23.78
N ARG A 19 5.93 -14.50 -23.41
CA ARG A 19 6.89 -15.18 -22.53
C ARG A 19 6.29 -15.60 -21.19
N TYR A 20 5.43 -14.77 -20.61
CA TYR A 20 4.81 -15.03 -19.32
C TYR A 20 3.41 -15.67 -19.42
N GLY A 21 2.95 -16.02 -20.62
CA GLY A 21 1.65 -16.68 -20.83
C GLY A 21 0.45 -15.83 -20.42
N VAL A 22 0.54 -14.50 -20.51
CA VAL A 22 -0.54 -13.57 -20.11
C VAL A 22 -1.04 -12.73 -21.28
N SER A 23 -2.32 -12.36 -21.26
CA SER A 23 -2.88 -11.50 -22.30
C SER A 23 -2.52 -10.02 -22.11
N ARG A 24 -2.46 -9.29 -23.23
CA ARG A 24 -2.28 -7.83 -23.23
C ARG A 24 -3.46 -7.12 -22.59
N SER A 25 -4.68 -7.60 -22.85
CA SER A 25 -5.89 -7.10 -22.21
C SER A 25 -5.84 -7.27 -20.69
N GLY A 26 -5.33 -8.41 -20.20
CA GLY A 26 -5.10 -8.64 -18.77
C GLY A 26 -4.06 -7.68 -18.17
N PHE A 27 -3.01 -7.36 -18.90
CA PHE A 27 -2.02 -6.36 -18.48
C PHE A 27 -2.64 -4.96 -18.37
N TYR A 28 -3.39 -4.51 -19.38
CA TYR A 28 -4.05 -3.20 -19.33
C TYR A 28 -5.14 -3.14 -18.27
N ALA A 29 -5.92 -4.22 -18.09
CA ALA A 29 -6.87 -4.32 -16.99
C ALA A 29 -6.17 -4.24 -15.64
N TRP A 30 -5.03 -4.91 -15.46
CA TRP A 30 -4.23 -4.79 -14.24
C TRP A 30 -3.70 -3.37 -14.02
N LYS A 31 -3.25 -2.69 -15.09
CA LYS A 31 -2.73 -1.31 -15.04
C LYS A 31 -3.82 -0.28 -14.73
N ALA A 32 -5.02 -0.48 -15.25
CA ALA A 32 -6.16 0.40 -15.05
C ALA A 32 -6.90 0.15 -13.72
N ARG A 33 -6.61 -0.96 -13.00
CA ARG A 33 -7.28 -1.25 -11.73
C ARG A 33 -7.03 -0.13 -10.73
N PRO A 34 -8.08 0.51 -10.20
CA PRO A 34 -7.93 1.52 -9.17
C PRO A 34 -7.37 0.90 -7.89
N MET A 35 -6.83 1.73 -7.01
CA MET A 35 -6.46 1.27 -5.67
C MET A 35 -7.68 0.70 -4.97
N SER A 36 -7.52 -0.46 -4.32
CA SER A 36 -8.61 -1.03 -3.52
C SER A 36 -8.92 -0.13 -2.33
N ASN A 37 -10.18 -0.13 -1.90
CA ASN A 37 -10.63 0.60 -0.71
C ASN A 37 -9.79 0.26 0.53
N HIS A 38 -9.39 -1.01 0.67
CA HIS A 38 -8.48 -1.45 1.74
C HIS A 38 -7.11 -0.77 1.66
N ARG A 39 -6.52 -0.69 0.46
CA ARG A 39 -5.22 -0.04 0.27
C ARG A 39 -5.31 1.46 0.52
N ALA A 40 -6.37 2.11 0.05
CA ALA A 40 -6.62 3.52 0.31
C ALA A 40 -6.78 3.79 1.82
N HIS A 41 -7.52 2.95 2.54
CA HIS A 41 -7.65 3.06 3.98
C HIS A 41 -6.31 2.85 4.71
N ASP A 42 -5.54 1.83 4.32
CA ASP A 42 -4.22 1.58 4.91
C ASP A 42 -3.25 2.76 4.69
N LEU A 43 -3.33 3.46 3.54
CA LEU A 43 -2.57 4.69 3.31
C LEU A 43 -2.99 5.82 4.26
N LYS A 44 -4.29 6.07 4.42
CA LYS A 44 -4.81 7.06 5.37
C LYS A 44 -4.36 6.79 6.80
N LEU A 45 -4.42 5.52 7.23
CA LEU A 45 -3.93 5.10 8.55
C LEU A 45 -2.43 5.34 8.70
N MET A 46 -1.63 5.03 7.67
CA MET A 46 -0.19 5.22 7.71
C MET A 46 0.20 6.70 7.78
N GLU A 47 -0.48 7.57 7.04
CA GLU A 47 -0.28 9.03 7.13
C GLU A 47 -0.61 9.56 8.53
N ALA A 48 -1.75 9.14 9.10
CA ALA A 48 -2.13 9.52 10.46
C ALA A 48 -1.11 9.03 11.51
N MET A 49 -0.61 7.79 11.37
CA MET A 49 0.44 7.25 12.23
C MET A 49 1.73 8.06 12.14
N LYS A 50 2.16 8.43 10.93
CA LYS A 50 3.37 9.25 10.72
C LYS A 50 3.23 10.63 11.35
N ALA A 51 2.09 11.30 11.16
CA ALA A 51 1.80 12.60 11.76
C ALA A 51 1.81 12.52 13.29
N LEU A 52 1.15 11.51 13.87
CA LEU A 52 1.16 11.26 15.31
C LEU A 52 2.58 10.99 15.82
N HIS A 53 3.32 10.10 15.17
CA HIS A 53 4.67 9.76 15.57
C HIS A 53 5.59 10.99 15.56
N GLN A 54 5.50 11.83 14.52
CA GLN A 54 6.26 13.09 14.45
C GLN A 54 5.85 14.09 15.54
N GLY A 55 4.54 14.28 15.75
CA GLY A 55 4.03 15.22 16.77
C GLY A 55 4.44 14.85 18.20
N PHE A 56 4.62 13.56 18.48
CA PHE A 56 5.09 13.06 19.79
C PHE A 56 6.60 12.80 19.83
N ARG A 57 7.40 13.58 19.09
CA ARG A 57 8.88 13.48 19.05
C ARG A 57 9.39 12.06 18.77
N ARG A 58 8.67 11.31 17.94
CA ARG A 58 8.98 9.92 17.57
C ARG A 58 8.96 8.93 18.75
N ALA A 59 8.37 9.29 19.89
CA ALA A 59 8.30 8.41 21.06
C ALA A 59 7.18 7.35 20.96
N TYR A 60 6.24 7.51 20.04
CA TYR A 60 5.07 6.64 19.96
C TYR A 60 5.37 5.39 19.13
N GLY A 61 5.45 4.24 19.81
CA GLY A 61 5.39 2.92 19.18
C GLY A 61 3.95 2.50 18.83
N ALA A 62 3.82 1.35 18.16
CA ALA A 62 2.54 0.87 17.59
C ALA A 62 1.37 0.80 18.59
N ALA A 63 1.62 0.45 19.85
CA ALA A 63 0.57 0.42 20.88
C ALA A 63 0.01 1.82 21.21
N ARG A 64 0.87 2.83 21.32
CA ARG A 64 0.46 4.22 21.56
C ARG A 64 -0.17 4.85 20.33
N LEU A 65 0.36 4.55 19.14
CA LEU A 65 -0.24 4.96 17.87
C LEU A 65 -1.67 4.44 17.73
N HIS A 66 -1.93 3.18 18.05
CA HIS A 66 -3.28 2.61 18.02
C HIS A 66 -4.26 3.39 18.92
N GLN A 67 -3.86 3.70 20.16
CA GLN A 67 -4.71 4.48 21.07
C GLN A 67 -4.99 5.89 20.52
N ALA A 68 -3.95 6.57 20.02
CA ALA A 68 -4.10 7.90 19.44
C ALA A 68 -4.95 7.92 18.15
N LEU A 69 -4.93 6.84 17.35
CA LEU A 69 -5.80 6.70 16.19
C LEU A 69 -7.27 6.55 16.58
N ILE A 70 -7.56 5.73 17.61
CA ILE A 70 -8.93 5.59 18.14
C ILE A 70 -9.44 6.93 18.65
N GLN A 71 -8.62 7.67 19.40
CA GLN A 71 -8.98 9.02 19.89
C GLN A 71 -9.24 10.03 18.76
N LYS A 72 -8.61 9.85 17.60
CA LYS A 72 -8.87 10.64 16.38
C LYS A 72 -10.05 10.12 15.54
N GLY A 73 -10.79 9.12 16.02
CA GLY A 73 -11.93 8.52 15.30
C GLY A 73 -11.54 7.53 14.19
N LEU A 74 -10.25 7.18 14.06
CA LEU A 74 -9.76 6.22 13.07
C LEU A 74 -9.74 4.80 13.67
N SER A 75 -10.89 4.14 13.64
CA SER A 75 -11.04 2.77 14.15
C SER A 75 -10.24 1.77 13.32
N CYS A 76 -9.30 1.07 13.96
CA CYS A 76 -8.53 0.00 13.36
C CYS A 76 -8.04 -0.96 14.45
N SER A 77 -7.75 -2.22 14.09
CA SER A 77 -7.22 -3.18 15.05
C SER A 77 -5.74 -2.96 15.33
N ARG A 78 -5.30 -3.24 16.55
CA ARG A 78 -3.88 -3.23 16.94
C ARG A 78 -3.01 -4.10 16.02
N ARG A 79 -3.53 -5.23 15.53
CA ARG A 79 -2.84 -6.09 14.54
C ARG A 79 -2.60 -5.34 13.22
N ARG A 80 -3.58 -4.56 12.74
CA ARG A 80 -3.43 -3.76 11.52
C ARG A 80 -2.39 -2.66 11.71
N VAL A 81 -2.42 -1.96 12.86
CA VAL A 81 -1.41 -0.94 13.20
C VAL A 81 -0.01 -1.54 13.20
N ASN A 82 0.21 -2.65 13.90
CA ASN A 82 1.51 -3.33 13.93
C ASN A 82 1.98 -3.72 12.52
N ARG A 83 1.10 -4.32 11.71
CA ARG A 83 1.43 -4.72 10.33
C ARG A 83 1.84 -3.53 9.47
N LEU A 84 1.13 -2.41 9.57
CA LEU A 84 1.41 -1.21 8.78
C LEU A 84 2.67 -0.50 9.27
N TRP A 85 2.87 -0.41 10.59
CA TRP A 85 4.01 0.27 11.18
C TRP A 85 5.33 -0.50 11.00
N MET A 86 5.33 -1.83 11.08
CA MET A 86 6.53 -2.64 10.81
C MET A 86 6.97 -2.62 9.32
N ARG A 87 6.08 -2.17 8.42
CA ARG A 87 6.35 -2.06 6.99
C ARG A 87 6.65 -0.63 6.54
N ALA A 88 6.55 0.34 7.46
CA ALA A 88 6.74 1.77 7.21
C ALA A 88 8.21 2.16 7.32
#